data_AF-A0AAF0A104-F1
#
_entry.id   AF-A0AAF0A104-F1
#
_cell.length_a   1.000
_cell.length_b   1.000
_cell.length_c   1.000
_cell.angle_alpha   90.00
_cell.angle_beta   90.00
_cell.angle_gamma   90.00
#
_symmetry.space_group_name_H-M   'P 1'
#
loop_
_entity.id
_entity.type
_entity.pdbx_description
1 polymer ?
#
loop_
_entity_poly.entity_id
_entity_poly.type
_entity_poly.pdbx_seq_one_letter_code
_entity_poly.pdbx_strand_id
1 'polypeptide(L)' 'MDLTHFLDPHTGEEVPWPTYEEAARRIVQQWMDSPGHRNNLLNPEVRRLACGTALSRSALGGEVIHSVQVFVKVASRR' A
#
# COMPACT_ATOMS: atom_id res chain seq x y z
N MET A 1 -2.52 11.80 -22.25
CA MET A 1 -2.41 10.59 -21.41
C MET A 1 -3.44 9.64 -21.96
N ASP A 2 -3.01 8.54 -22.56
CA ASP A 2 -3.91 7.45 -22.92
C ASP A 2 -4.26 6.75 -21.61
N LEU A 3 -5.54 6.81 -21.20
CA LEU A 3 -5.97 6.17 -19.97
C LEU A 3 -6.16 4.69 -20.31
N THR A 4 -5.20 3.87 -19.91
CA THR A 4 -5.36 2.41 -20.02
C THR A 4 -6.60 2.01 -19.22
N HIS A 5 -7.62 1.51 -19.90
CA HIS A 5 -8.83 0.99 -19.27
C HIS A 5 -8.58 -0.45 -18.82
N PHE A 6 -8.78 -0.72 -17.54
CA PHE A 6 -8.71 -2.07 -16.99
C PHE A 6 -10.12 -2.65 -16.93
N LEU A 7 -10.27 -3.91 -17.33
CA LEU A 7 -11.55 -4.63 -17.25
C LEU A 7 -11.43 -5.75 -16.22
N ASP A 8 -12.49 -5.97 -15.45
CA ASP A 8 -12.61 -7.16 -14.62
C ASP A 8 -12.76 -8.39 -15.53
N PRO A 9 -11.88 -9.40 -15.44
CA PRO A 9 -11.90 -10.54 -16.35
C PRO A 9 -13.11 -11.46 -16.18
N HIS A 10 -13.87 -11.32 -15.09
CA HIS A 10 -15.05 -12.12 -14.78
C HIS A 10 -16.34 -11.42 -15.19
N THR A 11 -16.43 -10.10 -15.04
CA THR A 11 -17.65 -9.33 -15.36
C THR A 11 -17.56 -8.56 -16.67
N GLY A 12 -16.34 -8.27 -17.15
CA GLY A 12 -16.09 -7.40 -18.30
C GLY A 12 -16.34 -5.91 -18.01
N GLU A 13 -16.66 -5.55 -16.78
CA GLU A 13 -16.88 -4.17 -16.37
C GLU A 13 -15.56 -3.41 -16.24
N GLU A 14 -15.60 -2.10 -16.48
CA GLU A 14 -14.45 -1.24 -16.27
C GLU A 14 -14.10 -1.17 -14.78
N VAL A 15 -12.81 -1.34 -14.47
CA VAL A 15 -12.26 -1.16 -13.14
C VAL A 15 -11.80 0.29 -13.04
N PRO A 16 -12.55 1.18 -12.35
CA PRO A 16 -12.13 2.55 -12.19
C PRO A 16 -10.87 2.62 -11.33
N TRP A 17 -10.07 3.65 -11.58
CA TRP A 17 -9.02 4.03 -10.64
C TRP A 17 -9.65 4.37 -9.28
N PRO A 18 -9.15 3.81 -8.17
CA PRO A 18 -9.67 4.13 -6.86
C PRO A 18 -9.41 5.61 -6.52
N THR A 19 -10.27 6.18 -5.69
CA THR A 19 -9.95 7.42 -4.98
C THR A 19 -8.71 7.23 -4.11
N TYR A 20 -8.05 8.32 -3.71
CA TYR A 20 -6.91 8.25 -2.80
C TYR A 20 -7.24 7.53 -1.47
N GLU A 21 -8.45 7.74 -0.95
CA GLU A 21 -8.90 7.07 0.28
C GLU A 21 -9.06 5.56 0.08
N GLU A 22 -9.72 5.15 -1.01
CA GLU A 22 -9.88 3.72 -1.33
C GLU A 22 -8.54 3.03 -1.56
N ALA A 23 -7.62 3.70 -2.26
CA ALA A 23 -6.26 3.20 -2.46
C ALA A 23 -5.54 3.02 -1.12
N ALA A 24 -5.56 4.03 -0.25
CA ALA A 24 -4.93 3.97 1.06
C ALA A 24 -5.53 2.82 1.92
N ARG A 25 -6.85 2.67 1.93
CA ARG A 25 -7.54 1.59 2.65
C ARG A 25 -7.12 0.22 2.15
N ARG A 26 -7.07 0.02 0.83
CA ARG A 26 -6.63 -1.24 0.21
C ARG A 26 -5.16 -1.56 0.54
N ILE A 27 -4.27 -0.57 0.49
CA ILE A 27 -2.83 -0.74 0.82
C ILE A 27 -2.66 -1.13 2.29
N VAL A 28 -3.31 -0.42 3.22
CA VAL A 28 -3.23 -0.73 4.65
C VAL A 28 -3.82 -2.11 4.95
N GLN A 29 -4.92 -2.48 4.30
CA GLN A 29 -5.50 -3.81 4.43
C GLN A 29 -4.52 -4.90 3.98
N GLN A 30 -3.86 -4.74 2.82
CA GLN A 30 -2.84 -5.67 2.35
C GLN A 30 -1.68 -5.84 3.33
N TRP A 31 -1.25 -4.74 3.98
CA TRP A 31 -0.25 -4.82 5.05
C TRP A 31 -0.77 -5.51 6.31
N MET A 32 -2.02 -5.26 6.70
CA MET A 32 -2.66 -5.95 7.82
C MET A 32 -2.83 -7.45 7.54
N ASP A 33 -3.06 -7.87 6.31
CA ASP A 33 -3.20 -9.28 5.95
C ASP A 33 -1.83 -10.00 5.94
N SER A 34 -0.75 -9.27 5.70
CA SER A 34 0.62 -9.80 5.75
C SER A 34 1.16 -9.89 7.20
N PRO A 35 1.49 -11.08 7.73
CA PRO A 35 1.92 -11.23 9.12
C PRO A 35 3.13 -10.36 9.52
N GLY A 36 4.14 -10.26 8.64
CA GLY A 36 5.33 -9.44 8.90
C GLY A 36 5.02 -7.94 8.96
N HIS A 37 4.20 -7.43 8.04
CA HIS A 37 3.81 -6.03 8.03
C HIS A 37 2.88 -5.69 9.20
N ARG A 38 1.90 -6.55 9.48
CA ARG A 38 0.98 -6.41 10.62
C ARG A 38 1.72 -6.32 11.95
N ASN A 39 2.75 -7.15 12.15
CA ASN A 39 3.56 -7.12 13.38
C ASN A 39 4.26 -5.77 13.57
N ASN A 40 4.68 -5.11 12.49
CA ASN A 40 5.28 -3.78 12.59
C ASN A 40 4.24 -2.70 12.89
N LEU A 41 3.09 -2.74 12.21
CA LEU A 41 1.98 -1.78 12.39
C LEU A 41 1.40 -1.81 13.81
N LEU A 42 1.24 -3.01 14.37
CA LEU A 42 0.62 -3.21 15.68
C LEU A 42 1.64 -3.19 16.84
N ASN A 43 2.92 -2.89 16.56
CA ASN A 43 3.95 -2.90 17.59
C ASN A 43 3.81 -1.68 18.53
N PRO A 44 3.47 -1.87 19.83
CA PRO A 44 3.27 -0.75 20.76
C PRO A 44 4.57 -0.01 21.14
N GLU A 45 5.74 -0.58 20.84
CA GLU A 45 7.05 0.05 21.07
C GLU A 45 7.44 1.07 19.99
N VAL A 46 6.76 1.03 18.83
CA VAL A 46 7.00 1.97 17.74
C VAL A 46 6.37 3.31 18.09
N ARG A 47 7.17 4.39 18.02
CA ARG A 47 6.74 5.75 18.39
C ARG A 47 6.79 6.74 17.24
N ARG A 48 7.41 6.34 16.13
CA ARG A 48 7.58 7.16 14.93
C ARG A 48 7.41 6.28 13.70
N LEU A 49 6.76 6.85 12.71
CA LEU A 49 6.47 6.28 11.40
C LEU A 49 6.89 7.30 10.35
N ALA A 50 7.51 6.83 9.27
CA ALA A 50 7.59 7.56 8.01
C ALA A 50 6.98 6.70 6.91
N CYS A 51 6.29 7.31 5.96
CA CYS A 51 5.71 6.61 4.82
C CYS A 51 5.92 7.41 3.52
N GLY A 52 5.83 6.71 2.40
CA GLY A 52 5.93 7.30 1.07
C GLY A 52 5.22 6.43 0.05
N THR A 53 4.70 7.06 -1.00
CA THR A 53 4.02 6.36 -2.10
C THR A 53 4.42 6.97 -3.44
N ALA A 54 4.52 6.13 -4.46
CA ALA A 54 4.78 6.53 -5.83
C ALA A 54 4.04 5.62 -6.81
N LEU A 55 3.56 6.20 -7.91
CA LEU A 55 3.14 5.41 -9.07
C LEU A 55 4.37 4.72 -9.66
N SER A 56 4.22 3.44 -10.00
CA SER A 56 5.27 2.61 -10.56
C SER A 56 4.68 1.64 -11.58
N ARG A 57 5.54 0.82 -12.18
CA ARG A 57 5.13 -0.27 -13.09
C ARG A 57 5.60 -1.61 -12.53
N SER A 58 4.74 -2.62 -12.59
CA SER A 58 5.12 -3.99 -12.27
C SER A 58 6.07 -4.55 -13.32
N ALA A 59 6.68 -5.70 -13.04
CA ALA A 59 7.54 -6.41 -13.99
C ALA A 59 6.80 -6.77 -15.31
N LEU A 60 5.47 -6.83 -15.27
CA LEU A 60 4.61 -7.12 -16.42
C LEU A 60 4.08 -5.83 -17.10
N GLY A 61 4.58 -4.66 -16.70
CA GLY A 61 4.22 -3.36 -17.29
C GLY A 61 2.93 -2.72 -16.78
N GLY A 62 2.18 -3.41 -15.90
CA GLY A 62 0.96 -2.87 -15.30
C GLY A 62 1.25 -1.75 -14.29
N GLU A 63 0.42 -0.70 -14.27
CA GLU A 63 0.54 0.39 -13.31
C GLU A 63 0.23 -0.10 -11.89
N VAL A 64 1.09 0.27 -10.94
CA VAL A 64 0.97 -0.12 -9.53
C VAL A 64 1.30 1.07 -8.62
N ILE A 65 0.77 1.04 -7.41
CA ILE A 65 1.14 1.99 -6.37
C ILE A 65 2.19 1.32 -5.47
N HIS A 66 3.42 1.80 -5.54
CA HIS A 66 4.49 1.34 -4.65
C HIS A 66 4.47 2.17 -3.37
N SER A 67 4.20 1.54 -2.23
CA SER A 67 4.10 2.21 -0.93
C SER A 67 5.04 1.57 0.08
N VAL A 68 5.70 2.43 0.87
CA VAL A 68 6.66 2.02 1.89
C VAL A 68 6.31 2.63 3.24
N GLN A 69 6.66 1.92 4.30
CA GLN A 69 6.57 2.38 5.68
C GLN A 69 7.84 2.01 6.44
N VAL A 70 8.36 2.96 7.21
CA VAL A 70 9.53 2.79 8.07
C VAL A 70 9.12 3.08 9.49
N PHE A 71 9.38 2.12 10.39
CA PHE A 71 9.04 2.22 11.79
C PHE A 71 10.32 2.38 12.62
N VAL A 72 10.31 3.36 13.53
CA VAL A 72 11.45 3.63 14.40
C VAL A 72 11.05 3.36 15.85
N LYS A 73 11.79 2.45 16.48
CA LYS A 73 11.76 2.24 17.93
C LYS A 73 12.70 3.27 18.57
N VAL A 74 12.21 3.99 19.56
CA VAL A 74 13.09 4.85 20.37
C VAL A 74 13.71 3.95 21.43
N ALA A 75 15.04 3.81 21.42
CA ALA A 75 15.74 3.09 22.48
C ALA A 75 15.41 3.73 23.83
N SER A 76 14.98 2.92 24.80
CA SER A 76 14.81 3.42 26.16
C SER A 76 16.17 3.88 26.69
N ARG A 77 16.26 5.14 27.12
CA ARG A 77 17.40 5.59 27.92
C ARG A 77 17.30 4.84 29.26
N ARG A 78 18.17 3.86 29.46
CA ARG A 78 18.49 3.32 30.78
C ARG A 78 19.44 4.27 31.49
#